data_AF-A0A917LC73-F1
#
_entry.id   AF-A0A917LC73-F1
#
_cell.length_a   1.000
_cell.length_b   1.000
_cell.length_c   1.000
_cell.angle_alpha   90.00
_cell.angle_beta   90.00
_cell.angle_gamma   90.00
#
_symmetry.space_group_name_H-M   'P 1'
#
loop_
_entity.id
_entity.type
_entity.pdbx_description
1 polymer ?
#
loop_
_entity_poly.entity_id
_entity_poly.type
_entity_poly.pdbx_seq_one_letter_code
_entity_poly.pdbx_strand_id
1 'polypeptide(L)'
;MAAGKRTAADLGAHICFEDEAGQGLRPPKGRTWAPRGARPVVRVRGHNRGRVNLAGVVCYRAGHRSRFFFKLHIWHGRRGEPKAFSWRQYRDLIVMTHVQLGTPVVWCWDNLNVHLVKELADFAEEHQDWYRSSRCPPTLRS
;
A
#
# COMPACT_ATOMS: atom_id res chain seq x y z
N MET A 1 -29.53 5.00 22.45
CA MET A 1 -29.06 6.27 21.83
C MET A 1 -27.57 6.11 21.55
N ALA A 2 -27.19 5.83 20.30
CA ALA A 2 -25.81 5.46 19.93
C ALA A 2 -24.92 6.72 19.80
N ALA A 3 -24.04 6.94 20.77
CA ALA A 3 -22.96 7.91 20.70
C ALA A 3 -21.74 7.27 20.02
N GLY A 4 -21.22 7.86 18.95
CA GLY A 4 -19.93 7.45 18.38
C GLY A 4 -19.86 7.48 16.86
N LYS A 5 -19.90 8.67 16.25
CA LYS A 5 -19.51 8.86 14.84
C LYS A 5 -18.86 10.23 14.66
N ARG A 6 -17.66 10.46 15.22
CA ARG A 6 -16.93 11.70 14.94
C ARG A 6 -15.42 11.72 15.23
N THR A 7 -14.78 10.55 15.35
CA THR A 7 -13.41 10.46 15.88
C THR A 7 -12.32 11.08 15.00
N ALA A 8 -12.40 11.01 13.67
CA ALA A 8 -11.34 11.55 12.80
C ALA A 8 -11.49 13.06 12.50
N ALA A 9 -12.72 13.53 12.32
CA ALA A 9 -13.01 14.94 12.05
C ALA A 9 -12.69 15.83 13.25
N ASP A 10 -13.03 15.36 14.46
CA ASP A 10 -12.77 16.09 15.71
C ASP A 10 -11.27 16.18 16.02
N LEU A 11 -10.46 15.23 15.53
CA LEU A 11 -8.99 15.24 15.67
C LEU A 11 -8.27 16.06 14.57
N GLY A 12 -9.02 16.63 13.60
CA GLY A 12 -8.41 17.27 12.43
C GLY A 12 -7.55 16.33 11.58
N ALA A 13 -7.81 15.02 11.66
CA ALA A 13 -6.96 13.98 11.10
C ALA A 13 -7.30 13.68 9.63
N HIS A 14 -6.32 13.19 8.87
CA HIS A 14 -6.57 12.56 7.58
C HIS A 14 -6.90 11.09 7.77
N ILE A 15 -7.97 10.62 7.12
CA ILE A 15 -8.27 9.20 6.98
C ILE A 15 -7.48 8.69 5.78
N CYS A 16 -6.61 7.71 6.03
CA CYS A 16 -5.64 7.19 5.09
C CYS A 16 -5.99 5.73 4.80
N PHE A 17 -6.37 5.40 3.58
CA PHE A 17 -6.62 4.01 3.17
C PHE A 17 -5.40 3.48 2.44
N GLU A 18 -4.85 2.39 2.95
CA GLU A 18 -3.68 1.74 2.41
C GLU A 18 -4.04 0.39 1.77
N ASP A 19 -3.39 0.08 0.65
CA ASP A 19 -3.50 -1.19 -0.05
C ASP A 19 -2.21 -1.51 -0.82
N GLU A 20 -2.02 -2.80 -1.10
CA GLU A 20 -0.86 -3.34 -1.80
C GLU A 20 -1.20 -3.81 -3.22
N ALA A 21 -0.39 -3.38 -4.18
CA ALA A 21 -0.42 -3.91 -5.54
C ALA A 21 0.92 -4.56 -5.92
N GLY A 22 0.88 -5.71 -6.58
CA GLY A 22 2.08 -6.42 -7.03
C GLY A 22 2.04 -6.74 -8.51
N GLN A 23 3.05 -6.26 -9.26
CA GLN A 23 3.22 -6.53 -10.68
C GLN A 23 4.46 -7.39 -10.91
N GLY A 24 4.29 -8.54 -11.56
CA GLY A 24 5.43 -9.30 -12.07
C GLY A 24 6.13 -8.55 -13.19
N LEU A 25 7.47 -8.55 -13.21
CA LEU A 25 8.27 -7.97 -14.30
C LEU A 25 8.30 -8.86 -15.56
N ARG A 26 7.31 -9.76 -15.69
CA ARG A 26 7.09 -10.47 -16.95
C ARG A 26 6.74 -9.44 -18.02
N PRO A 27 7.30 -9.56 -19.23
CA PRO A 27 6.85 -8.74 -20.34
C PRO A 27 5.33 -8.86 -20.45
N PRO A 28 4.59 -7.75 -20.60
CA PRO A 28 3.15 -7.81 -20.77
C PRO A 28 2.83 -8.68 -22.00
N LYS A 29 1.75 -9.47 -21.93
CA LYS A 29 1.18 -10.11 -23.13
C LYS A 29 0.68 -8.98 -24.04
N GLY A 30 1.49 -8.59 -25.02
CA GLY A 30 1.17 -7.52 -25.96
C GLY A 30 0.61 -8.05 -27.28
N ARG A 31 -0.23 -7.24 -27.93
CA ARG A 31 -0.47 -7.36 -29.38
C ARG A 31 0.73 -6.72 -30.09
N THR A 32 1.30 -7.43 -31.05
CA THR A 32 2.37 -6.93 -31.90
C THR A 32 1.84 -6.81 -33.33
N TRP A 33 2.35 -5.85 -34.09
CA TRP A 33 1.96 -5.65 -35.48
C TRP A 33 2.91 -6.42 -36.40
N ALA A 34 2.36 -7.09 -37.40
CA ALA A 34 3.12 -7.70 -38.49
C ALA A 34 2.40 -7.47 -39.83
N PRO A 35 3.12 -7.48 -40.95
CA PRO A 35 2.51 -7.48 -42.27
C PRO A 35 1.47 -8.59 -42.42
N ARG A 36 0.41 -8.32 -43.19
CA ARG A 36 -0.68 -9.27 -43.42
C ARG A 36 -0.11 -10.56 -44.03
N GLY A 37 -0.34 -11.70 -43.38
CA GLY A 37 0.18 -13.01 -43.79
C GLY A 37 1.50 -13.44 -43.12
N ALA A 38 2.13 -12.57 -42.33
CA ALA A 38 3.32 -12.92 -41.55
C ALA A 38 2.96 -13.16 -40.08
N ARG A 39 3.33 -14.33 -39.53
CA ARG A 39 3.19 -14.61 -38.09
C ARG A 39 4.26 -13.82 -37.32
N PRO A 40 3.89 -12.88 -36.45
CA PRO A 40 4.88 -12.20 -35.63
C PRO A 40 5.53 -13.18 -34.64
N VAL A 41 6.86 -13.21 -34.62
CA VAL A 41 7.64 -13.96 -33.63
C VAL A 41 8.34 -12.96 -32.71
N VAL A 42 7.85 -12.83 -31.48
CA VAL A 42 8.50 -12.01 -30.45
C VAL A 42 9.29 -12.94 -29.54
N ARG A 43 10.62 -12.82 -29.57
CA ARG A 43 11.50 -13.51 -28.62
C ARG A 43 11.67 -12.63 -27.39
N VAL A 44 11.13 -13.07 -26.26
CA VAL A 44 11.40 -12.46 -24.96
C VAL A 44 12.40 -13.33 -24.19
N ARG A 45 13.34 -12.70 -23.48
CA ARG A 45 14.14 -13.42 -22.49
C ARG A 45 13.19 -13.77 -21.33
N GLY A 46 12.76 -15.02 -21.25
CA GLY A 46 11.81 -15.53 -20.25
C GLY A 46 12.36 -15.62 -18.82
N HIS A 47 13.34 -14.78 -18.46
CA HIS A 47 13.92 -14.85 -17.12
C HIS A 47 13.03 -14.14 -16.11
N ASN A 48 12.26 -14.93 -15.37
CA ASN A 48 11.27 -14.53 -14.39
C ASN A 48 11.93 -14.18 -13.05
N ARG A 49 12.77 -13.14 -13.00
CA ARG A 49 13.48 -12.75 -11.76
C ARG A 49 13.16 -11.33 -11.30
N GLY A 50 11.91 -10.90 -11.46
CA GLY A 50 11.53 -9.59 -10.95
C GLY A 50 10.06 -9.46 -10.57
N ARG A 51 9.80 -8.79 -9.46
CA ARG A 51 8.46 -8.34 -9.06
C ARG A 51 8.59 -6.94 -8.48
N VAL A 52 7.65 -6.07 -8.82
CA VAL A 52 7.50 -4.76 -8.18
C VAL A 52 6.24 -4.84 -7.34
N ASN A 53 6.38 -4.60 -6.04
CA ASN A 53 5.27 -4.35 -5.16
C ASN A 53 5.19 -2.85 -4.86
N LEU A 54 3.98 -2.38 -4.67
CA LEU A 54 3.60 -1.01 -4.39
C LEU A 54 2.73 -1.05 -3.14
N ALA A 55 3.10 -0.31 -2.11
CA ALA A 55 2.21 0.03 -1.02
C ALA A 55 1.73 1.47 -1.28
N GLY A 56 0.43 1.65 -1.47
CA GLY A 56 -0.16 2.94 -1.82
C GLY A 56 -1.14 3.39 -0.75
N VAL A 57 -1.17 4.69 -0.46
CA VAL A 57 -2.08 5.27 0.51
C VAL A 57 -2.81 6.48 -0.07
N VAL A 58 -4.13 6.43 -0.04
CA VAL A 58 -5.01 7.57 -0.39
C VAL A 58 -5.51 8.24 0.88
N CYS A 59 -5.31 9.56 0.97
CA CYS A 59 -5.56 10.34 2.17
C CYS A 59 -6.70 11.33 1.92
N TYR A 60 -7.68 11.34 2.83
CA TYR A 60 -8.88 12.18 2.76
C TYR A 60 -9.07 12.97 4.04
N ARG A 61 -9.42 14.24 3.91
CA ARG A 61 -9.90 15.10 4.99
C ARG A 61 -10.96 16.06 4.43
N ALA A 62 -12.07 16.22 5.13
CA ALA A 62 -13.16 17.08 4.69
C ALA A 62 -12.67 18.52 4.48
N GLY A 63 -12.99 19.13 3.34
CA GLY A 63 -12.53 20.47 2.98
C GLY A 63 -11.09 20.56 2.44
N HIS A 64 -10.37 19.43 2.33
CA HIS A 64 -9.02 19.38 1.78
C HIS A 64 -8.97 18.53 0.51
N ARG A 65 -8.07 18.87 -0.41
CA ARG A 65 -7.80 18.06 -1.60
C ARG A 65 -7.18 16.73 -1.19
N SER A 66 -7.69 15.63 -1.75
CA SER A 66 -7.12 14.30 -1.53
C SER A 66 -5.64 14.24 -1.93
N ARG A 67 -4.90 13.37 -1.25
CA ARG A 67 -3.47 13.12 -1.48
C ARG A 67 -3.23 11.64 -1.69
N PHE A 68 -2.22 11.31 -2.47
CA PHE A 68 -1.78 9.94 -2.69
C PHE A 68 -0.28 9.85 -2.47
N PHE A 69 0.14 8.92 -1.63
CA PHE A 69 1.54 8.59 -1.41
C PHE A 69 1.76 7.12 -1.69
N PHE A 70 2.98 6.76 -2.07
CA PHE A 70 3.30 5.37 -2.32
C PHE A 70 4.76 5.07 -2.05
N LYS A 71 5.04 3.79 -1.76
CA LYS A 71 6.38 3.24 -1.68
C LYS A 71 6.48 2.06 -2.64
N LEU A 72 7.58 1.98 -3.37
CA LEU A 72 7.89 0.86 -4.25
C LEU A 72 8.88 -0.09 -3.57
N HIS A 73 8.67 -1.38 -3.77
CA HIS A 73 9.60 -2.43 -3.40
C HIS A 73 9.84 -3.32 -4.62
N ILE A 74 11.06 -3.25 -5.15
CA ILE A 74 11.49 -4.04 -6.30
C ILE A 74 12.25 -5.25 -5.77
N TRP A 75 11.75 -6.44 -6.08
CA TRP A 75 12.40 -7.71 -5.80
C TRP A 75 13.10 -8.20 -7.07
N HIS A 76 14.40 -8.46 -6.99
CA HIS A 76 15.24 -8.89 -8.11
C HIS A 76 15.53 -10.41 -8.15
N GLY A 77 14.94 -11.17 -7.22
CA GLY A 77 15.13 -12.62 -7.17
C GLY A 77 16.50 -13.06 -6.67
N ARG A 78 17.19 -12.22 -5.89
CA ARG A 78 18.46 -12.58 -5.24
C ARG A 78 18.18 -13.44 -4.01
N ARG A 79 19.12 -14.33 -3.67
CA ARG A 79 19.02 -15.19 -2.48
C ARG A 79 19.00 -14.32 -1.22
N GLY A 80 18.00 -14.51 -0.36
CA GLY A 80 17.83 -13.73 0.88
C GLY A 80 17.16 -12.37 0.71
N GLU A 81 16.78 -11.99 -0.52
CA GLU A 81 16.04 -10.75 -0.77
C GLU A 81 14.55 -10.95 -0.42
N PRO A 82 13.98 -10.15 0.51
CA PRO A 82 12.57 -10.23 0.83
C PRO A 82 11.73 -9.96 -0.42
N LYS A 83 10.68 -10.78 -0.62
CA LYS A 83 9.79 -10.66 -1.78
C LYS A 83 8.60 -9.71 -1.53
N ALA A 84 8.36 -9.37 -0.28
CA ALA A 84 7.26 -8.53 0.18
C ALA A 84 7.80 -7.39 1.05
N PHE A 85 6.94 -6.42 1.32
CA PHE A 85 7.27 -5.32 2.21
C PHE A 85 7.58 -5.81 3.63
N SER A 86 8.58 -5.20 4.23
CA SER A 86 8.89 -5.35 5.66
C SER A 86 8.11 -4.33 6.48
N TRP A 87 7.91 -4.64 7.77
CA TRP A 87 7.25 -3.73 8.71
C TRP A 87 7.91 -2.35 8.78
N ARG A 88 9.24 -2.28 8.64
CA ARG A 88 9.99 -1.01 8.57
C ARG A 88 9.58 -0.18 7.38
N GLN A 89 9.37 -0.81 6.22
CA GLN A 89 8.96 -0.09 5.03
C GLN A 89 7.55 0.49 5.18
N TYR A 90 6.62 -0.22 5.85
CA TYR A 90 5.30 0.33 6.21
C TYR A 90 5.41 1.49 7.20
N ARG A 91 6.16 1.31 8.29
CA ARG A 91 6.41 2.37 9.27
C ARG A 91 6.91 3.64 8.58
N ASP A 92 7.92 3.52 7.72
CA ASP A 92 8.47 4.68 7.00
C ASP A 92 7.43 5.33 6.06
N LEU A 93 6.51 4.55 5.45
CA LEU A 93 5.42 5.07 4.63
C LEU A 93 4.43 5.87 5.48
N ILE A 94 4.08 5.39 6.68
CA ILE A 94 3.18 6.06 7.63
C ILE A 94 3.81 7.37 8.12
N VAL A 95 5.07 7.32 8.56
CA VAL A 95 5.82 8.49 9.03
C VAL A 95 5.93 9.52 7.92
N MET A 96 6.32 9.11 6.71
CA MET A 96 6.43 10.02 5.56
C MET A 96 5.07 10.67 5.25
N THR A 97 3.99 9.90 5.26
CA THR A 97 2.63 10.41 5.01
C THR A 97 2.22 11.43 6.07
N HIS A 98 2.45 11.14 7.34
CA HIS A 98 2.16 12.06 8.44
C HIS A 98 2.95 13.37 8.31
N VAL A 99 4.27 13.29 8.08
CA VAL A 99 5.13 14.47 7.91
C VAL A 99 4.71 15.32 6.72
N GLN A 100 4.36 14.70 5.58
CA GLN A 100 3.93 15.41 4.37
C GLN A 100 2.54 16.05 4.52
N LEU A 101 1.64 15.43 5.29
CA LEU A 101 0.30 15.97 5.56
C LEU A 101 0.32 17.04 6.66
N GLY A 102 1.26 16.98 7.60
CA GLY A 102 1.35 17.88 8.74
C GLY A 102 0.18 17.75 9.73
N THR A 103 -0.48 16.59 9.75
CA THR A 103 -1.68 16.33 10.56
C THR A 103 -1.67 14.92 11.13
N PRO A 104 -2.39 14.65 12.22
CA PRO A 104 -2.66 13.28 12.67
C PRO A 104 -3.26 12.43 11.54
N VAL A 105 -2.97 11.13 11.57
CA VAL A 105 -3.42 10.17 10.56
C VAL A 105 -4.19 9.02 11.20
N VAL A 106 -5.37 8.76 10.67
CA VAL A 106 -6.14 7.54 10.94
C VAL A 106 -5.87 6.60 9.78
N TRP A 107 -5.12 5.53 10.02
CA TRP A 107 -4.71 4.58 9.00
C TRP A 107 -5.66 3.39 8.96
N CYS A 108 -6.19 3.11 7.77
CA CYS A 108 -7.13 2.04 7.48
C CYS A 108 -6.43 1.00 6.62
N TRP A 109 -6.34 -0.23 7.13
CA TRP A 109 -5.62 -1.34 6.52
C TRP A 109 -6.57 -2.55 6.42
N ASP A 110 -6.28 -3.45 5.49
CA ASP A 110 -6.88 -4.79 5.46
C ASP A 110 -6.28 -5.70 6.55
N ASN A 111 -6.75 -6.94 6.63
CA ASN A 111 -6.37 -7.89 7.68
C ASN A 111 -5.10 -8.70 7.31
N LEU A 112 -4.19 -8.17 6.49
CA LEU A 112 -2.98 -8.88 6.08
C LEU A 112 -2.04 -9.11 7.27
N ASN A 113 -1.42 -10.29 7.33
CA ASN A 113 -0.57 -10.71 8.47
C ASN A 113 0.61 -9.77 8.77
N VAL A 114 1.14 -9.04 7.77
CA VAL A 114 2.24 -8.10 7.99
C VAL A 114 1.78 -6.87 8.79
N HIS A 115 0.49 -6.56 8.78
CA HIS A 115 -0.11 -5.49 9.58
C HIS A 115 -0.32 -5.90 11.05
N LEU A 116 -0.12 -7.18 11.36
CA LEU A 116 -0.33 -7.76 12.70
C LEU A 116 0.98 -8.03 13.45
N VAL A 117 2.12 -7.64 12.88
CA VAL A 117 3.41 -7.79 13.56
C VAL A 117 3.46 -6.90 14.81
N LYS A 118 4.04 -7.43 15.88
CA LYS A 118 4.11 -6.73 17.17
C LYS A 118 4.78 -5.36 17.03
N GLU A 119 5.78 -5.24 16.17
CA GLU A 119 6.52 -4.00 15.96
C GLU A 119 5.64 -2.86 15.43
N LEU A 120 4.62 -3.15 14.61
CA LEU A 120 3.67 -2.13 14.14
C LEU A 120 2.62 -1.79 15.20
N ALA A 121 2.29 -2.75 16.07
CA ALA A 121 1.42 -2.50 17.22
C ALA A 121 2.13 -1.62 18.26
N ASP A 122 3.39 -1.96 18.60
CA ASP A 122 4.24 -1.18 19.51
C ASP A 122 4.44 0.24 18.94
N PHE A 123 4.69 0.38 17.63
CA PHE A 123 4.77 1.68 16.95
C PHE A 123 3.44 2.47 17.03
N ALA A 124 2.30 1.79 16.91
CA ALA A 124 1.00 2.42 17.07
C ALA A 124 0.75 2.89 18.51
N GLU A 125 1.26 2.16 19.49
CA GLU A 125 1.16 2.51 20.90
C GLU A 125 2.08 3.68 21.28
N GLU A 126 3.31 3.70 20.77
CA GLU A 126 4.27 4.78 21.01
C GLU A 126 3.81 6.13 20.43
N HIS A 127 3.04 6.10 19.34
CA HIS A 127 2.64 7.29 18.57
C HIS A 127 1.13 7.54 18.58
N GLN A 128 0.43 7.15 19.64
CA GLN A 128 -1.02 7.32 19.77
C GLN A 128 -1.49 8.79 19.70
N ASP A 129 -0.58 9.75 19.89
CA ASP A 129 -0.85 11.18 19.83
C ASP A 129 -1.15 11.66 18.40
N TRP A 130 -0.53 11.05 17.38
CA TRP A 130 -0.72 11.44 15.98
C TRP A 130 -1.14 10.29 15.05
N TYR A 131 -1.03 9.04 15.47
CA TYR A 131 -1.30 7.87 14.63
C TYR A 131 -2.30 6.93 15.29
N ARG A 132 -3.36 6.60 14.55
CA ARG A 132 -4.35 5.63 14.96
C ARG A 132 -4.59 4.62 13.85
N SER A 133 -4.41 3.33 14.14
CA SER A 133 -4.78 2.27 13.21
C SER A 133 -6.25 1.87 13.38
N SER A 134 -6.90 1.56 12.27
CA SER A 134 -8.23 0.97 12.24
C SER A 134 -8.28 -0.12 11.19
N ARG A 135 -9.02 -1.19 11.47
CA ARG A 135 -9.12 -2.33 10.55
C ARG A 135 -10.36 -2.19 9.71
N CYS A 136 -10.23 -2.42 8.41
CA CYS A 136 -11.42 -2.59 7.57
C CYS A 136 -12.08 -3.93 7.94
N PRO A 137 -13.40 -3.97 8.21
CA PRO A 137 -14.08 -5.24 8.45
C PRO A 137 -13.87 -6.18 7.25
N PRO A 138 -13.73 -7.50 7.47
CA PRO A 138 -13.58 -8.45 6.38
C PRO A 138 -14.80 -8.34 5.45
N THR A 139 -14.56 -8.34 4.14
CA THR A 139 -15.64 -8.43 3.17
C THR A 139 -16.43 -9.70 3.43
N LEU A 140 -17.73 -9.57 3.70
CA LEU A 140 -18.68 -10.68 3.65
C LEU A 140 -18.48 -11.39 2.30
N ARG A 141 -18.10 -12.67 2.33
CA ARG A 141 -18.28 -13.54 1.17
C ARG A 141 -19.79 -13.62 0.93
N SER A 142 -20.26 -13.05 -0.18
CA SER A 142 -21.56 -13.36 -0.76
C SER A 142 -21.60 -14.80 -1.24
#